data_AF-A0A3M1A2X9-F1
#
_entry.id   AF-A0A3M1A2X9-F1
#
_cell.length_a   1.000
_cell.length_b   1.000
_cell.length_c   1.000
_cell.angle_alpha   90.00
_cell.angle_beta   90.00
_cell.angle_gamma   90.00
#
_symmetry.space_group_name_H-M   'P 1'
#
loop_
_entity.id
_entity.type
_entity.pdbx_description
1 polymer ?
#
loop_
_entity_poly.entity_id
_entity_poly.type
_entity_poly.pdbx_seq_one_letter_code
_entity_poly.pdbx_strand_id
1 'polypeptide(L)'
;AEQLARIDFGFAMSVINTHNVGLRLATSASEALRRRYLPELLAGRMAACTALTEPEAGSDVARMLTVAARDGDGWRLHGEKTWIVNARRAGLAIVFAQCGAVSDAAGIGAFAVDLGAGGVRRHAIDAPFSQTSMGTGRITLDGVRVPADHLLLPPGEAFRTILREINGARAYVAAMCCGMLAEALERAAAHGAERHVFGKPLREHPAWAGELARAACALDAARALSARAVEAVEAAEAVEASAAAEDAQRIAAEAKIVAVETCQRELPALLHAMGAAGLAAEHPFARHLAAAQMAGFTDGATWLLRARVARLGLRGAAARDVTTNERKEG
;
A
#
# COMPACT_ATOMS: atom_id res chain seq x y z
N ALA A 1 2.25 -4.36 -10.34
CA ALA A 1 2.87 -4.13 -9.01
C ALA A 1 4.12 -4.99 -8.82
N GLU A 2 3.99 -6.33 -8.86
CA GLU A 2 5.10 -7.28 -8.70
C GLU A 2 6.32 -6.97 -9.60
N GLN A 3 6.13 -6.87 -10.91
CA GLN A 3 7.22 -6.63 -11.87
C GLN A 3 7.99 -5.33 -11.62
N LEU A 4 7.29 -4.24 -11.28
CA LEU A 4 7.94 -2.97 -10.96
C LEU A 4 8.76 -3.07 -9.66
N ALA A 5 8.24 -3.77 -8.65
CA ALA A 5 8.89 -3.88 -7.35
C ALA A 5 10.13 -4.79 -7.34
N ARG A 6 10.24 -5.72 -8.30
CA ARG A 6 11.49 -6.43 -8.59
C ARG A 6 12.64 -5.43 -8.73
N ILE A 7 12.40 -4.38 -9.52
CA ILE A 7 13.37 -3.32 -9.78
C ILE A 7 13.35 -2.30 -8.66
N ASP A 8 12.19 -1.70 -8.34
CA ASP A 8 12.06 -0.70 -7.29
C ASP A 8 10.69 -0.60 -6.61
N PHE A 9 10.61 -1.01 -5.32
CA PHE A 9 9.42 -0.85 -4.47
C PHE A 9 8.93 0.59 -4.34
N GLY A 10 9.80 1.56 -4.08
CA GLY A 10 9.42 2.97 -3.94
C GLY A 10 8.88 3.54 -5.25
N PHE A 11 9.54 3.24 -6.37
CA PHE A 11 9.05 3.61 -7.70
C PHE A 11 7.70 2.93 -8.01
N ALA A 12 7.56 1.64 -7.72
CA ALA A 12 6.31 0.92 -7.88
C ALA A 12 5.17 1.57 -7.06
N MET A 13 5.42 1.93 -5.79
CA MET A 13 4.45 2.65 -4.96
C MET A 13 4.11 4.03 -5.54
N SER A 14 5.10 4.74 -6.07
CA SER A 14 4.92 6.06 -6.70
C SER A 14 3.96 5.99 -7.89
N VAL A 15 4.20 5.03 -8.80
CA VAL A 15 3.37 4.81 -9.99
C VAL A 15 1.96 4.38 -9.59
N ILE A 16 1.83 3.41 -8.68
CA ILE A 16 0.52 2.90 -8.22
C ILE A 16 -0.30 4.00 -7.56
N ASN A 17 0.30 4.86 -6.72
CA ASN A 17 -0.44 5.97 -6.11
C ASN A 17 -0.94 6.98 -7.14
N THR A 18 -0.12 7.31 -8.15
CA THR A 18 -0.56 8.19 -9.25
C THR A 18 -1.70 7.55 -10.04
N HIS A 19 -1.62 6.24 -10.30
CA HIS A 19 -2.68 5.47 -10.95
C HIS A 19 -3.98 5.48 -10.14
N ASN A 20 -3.92 5.25 -8.82
CA ASN A 20 -5.09 5.27 -7.95
C ASN A 20 -5.79 6.63 -7.94
N VAL A 21 -5.02 7.73 -7.96
CA VAL A 21 -5.59 9.08 -8.11
C VAL A 21 -6.24 9.24 -9.49
N GLY A 22 -5.60 8.75 -10.56
CA GLY A 22 -6.20 8.74 -11.90
C GLY A 22 -7.53 7.99 -11.94
N LEU A 23 -7.60 6.80 -11.34
CA LEU A 23 -8.83 6.02 -11.23
C LEU A 23 -9.92 6.77 -10.45
N ARG A 24 -9.58 7.38 -9.32
CA ARG A 24 -10.50 8.22 -8.54
C ARG A 24 -11.06 9.38 -9.36
N LEU A 25 -10.21 10.07 -10.12
CA LEU A 25 -10.67 11.18 -10.94
C LEU A 25 -11.60 10.69 -12.06
N ALA A 26 -11.27 9.56 -12.69
CA ALA A 26 -12.10 8.99 -13.75
C ALA A 26 -13.51 8.64 -13.23
N THR A 27 -13.63 8.10 -12.02
CA THR A 27 -14.89 7.60 -11.46
C THR A 27 -15.71 8.64 -10.70
N SER A 28 -15.07 9.58 -10.00
CA SER A 28 -15.76 10.46 -9.04
C SER A 28 -15.62 11.95 -9.33
N ALA A 29 -14.74 12.40 -10.22
CA ALA A 29 -14.50 13.83 -10.43
C ALA A 29 -15.46 14.47 -11.45
N SER A 30 -15.58 15.80 -11.37
CA SER A 30 -16.26 16.62 -12.38
C SER A 30 -15.57 16.48 -13.76
N GLU A 31 -16.30 16.77 -14.83
CA GLU A 31 -15.72 16.75 -16.18
C GLU A 31 -14.55 17.74 -16.32
N ALA A 32 -14.64 18.91 -15.68
CA ALA A 32 -13.58 19.91 -15.68
C ALA A 32 -12.29 19.36 -15.04
N LEU A 33 -12.38 18.70 -13.89
CA LEU A 33 -11.24 18.06 -13.23
C LEU A 33 -10.65 16.93 -14.06
N ARG A 34 -11.50 16.08 -14.64
CA ARG A 34 -11.05 14.98 -15.51
C ARG A 34 -10.27 15.49 -16.70
N ARG A 35 -10.81 16.48 -17.43
CA ARG A 35 -10.16 17.09 -18.60
C ARG A 35 -8.83 17.77 -18.24
N ARG A 36 -8.74 18.38 -17.05
CA ARG A 36 -7.53 19.06 -16.60
C ARG A 36 -6.41 18.09 -16.19
N TYR A 37 -6.72 17.07 -15.40
CA TYR A 37 -5.68 16.28 -14.73
C TYR A 37 -5.42 14.89 -15.33
N LEU A 38 -6.44 14.20 -15.86
CA LEU A 38 -6.24 12.84 -16.37
C LEU A 38 -5.21 12.75 -17.52
N PRO A 39 -5.20 13.65 -18.52
CA PRO A 39 -4.20 13.59 -19.59
C PRO A 39 -2.75 13.72 -19.06
N GLU A 40 -2.53 14.55 -18.04
CA GLU A 40 -1.21 14.75 -17.45
C GLU A 40 -0.74 13.54 -16.64
N LEU A 41 -1.66 12.91 -15.89
CA LEU A 41 -1.38 11.70 -15.12
C LEU A 41 -1.09 10.50 -16.04
N LEU A 42 -1.92 10.29 -17.08
CA LEU A 42 -1.78 9.18 -18.01
C LEU A 42 -0.53 9.30 -18.88
N ALA A 43 -0.13 10.53 -19.22
CA ALA A 43 1.11 10.78 -19.97
C ALA A 43 2.37 10.79 -19.09
N GLY A 44 2.24 10.63 -17.77
CA GLY A 44 3.37 10.67 -16.84
C GLY A 44 4.03 12.04 -16.67
N ARG A 45 3.39 13.13 -17.13
CA ARG A 45 3.88 14.50 -16.97
C ARG A 45 3.66 15.05 -15.56
N MET A 46 2.75 14.45 -14.81
CA MET A 46 2.43 14.81 -13.44
C MET A 46 2.27 13.55 -12.59
N ALA A 47 2.84 13.57 -11.39
CA ALA A 47 2.56 12.58 -10.35
C ALA A 47 1.45 13.10 -9.43
N ALA A 48 0.74 12.18 -8.78
CA ALA A 48 -0.28 12.51 -7.79
C ALA A 48 -0.13 11.65 -6.52
N CYS A 49 -0.76 12.10 -5.44
CA CYS A 49 -0.72 11.40 -4.16
C CYS A 49 -2.07 11.35 -3.46
N THR A 50 -2.23 10.36 -2.59
CA THR A 50 -3.36 10.27 -1.66
C THR A 50 -2.88 10.70 -0.28
N ALA A 51 -3.50 11.74 0.29
CA ALA A 51 -3.08 12.37 1.53
C ALA A 51 -4.07 12.06 2.65
N LEU A 52 -3.81 10.94 3.35
CA LEU A 52 -4.67 10.42 4.42
C LEU A 52 -4.05 10.63 5.81
N THR A 53 -2.87 10.04 6.02
CA THR A 53 -2.15 9.99 7.30
C THR A 53 -1.76 11.36 7.82
N GLU A 54 -1.90 11.54 9.13
CA GLU A 54 -1.51 12.72 9.89
C GLU A 54 -0.52 12.37 11.01
N PRO A 55 0.20 13.35 11.58
CA PRO A 55 1.12 13.09 12.69
C PRO A 55 0.45 12.37 13.86
N GLU A 56 -0.79 12.76 14.20
CA GLU A 56 -1.56 12.21 15.32
C GLU A 56 -2.53 11.08 14.90
N ALA A 57 -2.67 10.81 13.59
CA ALA A 57 -3.65 9.86 13.06
C ALA A 57 -3.10 9.05 11.86
N GLY A 58 -2.61 7.85 12.14
CA GLY A 58 -2.17 6.88 11.13
C GLY A 58 -3.09 5.66 11.08
N SER A 59 -2.93 4.73 12.03
CA SER A 59 -3.77 3.55 12.12
C SER A 59 -5.23 3.86 12.49
N ASP A 60 -5.45 4.95 13.24
CA ASP A 60 -6.76 5.45 13.65
C ASP A 60 -7.16 6.66 12.80
N VAL A 61 -7.35 6.41 11.50
CA VAL A 61 -7.64 7.44 10.48
C VAL A 61 -8.88 8.26 10.83
N ALA A 62 -9.85 7.68 11.55
CA ALA A 62 -11.08 8.38 11.92
C ALA A 62 -10.82 9.62 12.79
N ARG A 63 -9.71 9.62 13.56
CA ARG A 63 -9.30 10.73 14.44
C ARG A 63 -8.54 11.86 13.76
N MET A 64 -8.56 11.91 12.43
CA MET A 64 -7.89 12.99 11.68
C MET A 64 -8.38 14.38 12.12
N LEU A 65 -7.44 15.32 12.16
CA LEU A 65 -7.57 16.70 12.60
C LEU A 65 -7.57 17.70 11.45
N THR A 66 -7.15 17.31 10.23
CA THR A 66 -7.31 18.17 9.06
C THR A 66 -8.79 18.46 8.84
N VAL A 67 -9.15 19.74 8.75
CA VAL A 67 -10.53 20.20 8.59
C VAL A 67 -10.74 20.83 7.22
N ALA A 68 -11.97 20.73 6.72
CA ALA A 68 -12.50 21.44 5.58
C ALA A 68 -13.75 22.20 6.03
N ALA A 69 -13.65 23.51 6.22
CA ALA A 69 -14.78 24.36 6.58
C ALA A 69 -15.44 24.94 5.32
N ARG A 70 -16.74 25.20 5.34
CA ARG A 70 -17.43 25.89 4.23
C ARG A 70 -16.87 27.31 4.05
N ASP A 71 -16.63 27.69 2.80
CA ASP A 71 -16.11 29.02 2.42
C ASP A 71 -16.77 29.46 1.11
N GLY A 72 -17.91 30.15 1.21
CA GLY A 72 -18.76 30.46 0.05
C GLY A 72 -19.40 29.19 -0.52
N ASP A 73 -19.24 28.97 -1.83
CA ASP A 73 -19.68 27.76 -2.51
C ASP A 73 -18.73 26.56 -2.29
N GLY A 74 -17.47 26.84 -1.96
CA GLY A 74 -16.42 25.86 -1.76
C GLY A 74 -16.07 25.57 -0.30
N TRP A 75 -14.80 25.25 -0.10
CA TRP A 75 -14.23 24.80 1.15
C TRP A 75 -12.90 25.50 1.42
N ARG A 76 -12.57 25.62 2.70
CA ARG A 76 -11.25 26.05 3.18
C ARG A 76 -10.64 24.93 4.00
N LEU A 77 -9.51 24.42 3.54
CA LEU A 77 -8.79 23.32 4.19
C LEU A 77 -7.67 23.85 5.10
N HIS A 78 -7.57 23.29 6.30
CA HIS A 78 -6.49 23.56 7.25
C HIS A 78 -6.05 22.27 7.93
N GLY A 79 -4.74 22.04 8.02
CA GLY A 79 -4.19 20.87 8.70
C GLY A 79 -2.85 20.40 8.13
N GLU A 80 -2.47 19.19 8.50
CA GLU A 80 -1.20 18.61 8.11
C GLU A 80 -1.30 17.12 7.83
N LYS A 81 -0.74 16.71 6.69
CA LYS A 81 -0.58 15.32 6.26
C LYS A 81 0.90 14.96 6.28
N THR A 82 1.22 13.72 6.65
CA THR A 82 2.61 13.23 6.76
C THR A 82 2.74 11.82 6.23
N TRP A 83 3.96 11.42 5.88
CA TRP A 83 4.27 10.12 5.25
C TRP A 83 3.55 9.91 3.92
N ILE A 84 3.28 11.00 3.20
CA ILE A 84 2.55 10.97 1.94
C ILE A 84 3.50 10.64 0.80
N VAL A 85 3.31 9.48 0.18
CA VAL A 85 4.03 9.04 -1.03
C VAL A 85 3.80 10.07 -2.15
N ASN A 86 4.82 10.33 -2.97
CA ASN A 86 4.86 11.36 -4.02
C ASN A 86 4.76 12.82 -3.55
N ALA A 87 4.55 13.12 -2.27
CA ALA A 87 4.36 14.50 -1.81
C ALA A 87 5.53 15.44 -2.11
N ARG A 88 6.75 14.92 -2.35
CA ARG A 88 7.89 15.76 -2.77
C ARG A 88 7.67 16.46 -4.11
N ARG A 89 6.93 15.86 -5.04
CA ARG A 89 6.84 16.32 -6.44
C ARG A 89 5.44 16.28 -7.03
N ALA A 90 4.46 15.65 -6.39
CA ALA A 90 3.10 15.56 -6.90
C ALA A 90 2.52 16.93 -7.25
N GLY A 91 1.78 17.01 -8.35
CA GLY A 91 1.02 18.21 -8.75
C GLY A 91 -0.38 18.24 -8.17
N LEU A 92 -0.94 17.08 -7.83
CA LEU A 92 -2.30 16.92 -7.31
C LEU A 92 -2.31 15.98 -6.11
N ALA A 93 -3.12 16.30 -5.10
CA ALA A 93 -3.42 15.41 -3.99
C ALA A 93 -4.92 15.12 -3.87
N ILE A 94 -5.26 13.89 -3.50
CA ILE A 94 -6.56 13.55 -2.92
C ILE A 94 -6.43 13.70 -1.41
N VAL A 95 -6.92 14.80 -0.85
CA VAL A 95 -6.82 15.11 0.58
C VAL A 95 -8.09 14.67 1.29
N PHE A 96 -7.95 13.87 2.34
CA PHE A 96 -9.06 13.55 3.25
C PHE A 96 -9.09 14.54 4.40
N ALA A 97 -10.27 15.11 4.68
CA ALA A 97 -10.44 16.12 5.71
C ALA A 97 -11.84 16.05 6.35
N GLN A 98 -11.93 16.48 7.60
CA GLN A 98 -13.18 16.56 8.36
C GLN A 98 -14.03 17.75 7.90
N CYS A 99 -15.24 17.49 7.43
CA CYS A 99 -16.19 18.52 6.97
C CYS A 99 -17.14 19.02 8.08
N GLY A 100 -16.88 18.62 9.33
CA GLY A 100 -17.74 18.87 10.48
C GLY A 100 -16.99 18.67 11.79
N ALA A 101 -17.59 17.95 12.73
CA ALA A 101 -16.92 17.62 14.00
C ALA A 101 -15.64 16.81 13.74
N VAL A 102 -14.56 17.20 14.40
CA VAL A 102 -13.28 16.47 14.35
C VAL A 102 -13.46 15.08 14.97
N SER A 103 -12.74 14.10 14.45
CA SER A 103 -12.83 12.69 14.87
C SER A 103 -14.15 11.96 14.58
N ASP A 104 -14.99 12.49 13.69
CA ASP A 104 -16.17 11.77 13.17
C ASP A 104 -15.83 11.06 11.86
N ALA A 105 -15.92 9.73 11.83
CA ALA A 105 -15.66 8.94 10.63
C ALA A 105 -16.67 9.26 9.49
N ALA A 106 -17.91 9.60 9.84
CA ALA A 106 -18.92 9.99 8.86
C ALA A 106 -18.71 11.43 8.36
N GLY A 107 -17.98 12.26 9.10
CA GLY A 107 -17.66 13.65 8.74
C GLY A 107 -16.56 13.80 7.69
N ILE A 108 -15.84 12.73 7.34
CA ILE A 108 -14.70 12.79 6.42
C ILE A 108 -15.17 12.93 4.97
N GLY A 109 -14.64 13.93 4.27
CA GLY A 109 -14.74 14.09 2.81
C GLY A 109 -13.38 13.89 2.12
N ALA A 110 -13.39 13.70 0.80
CA ALA A 110 -12.19 13.62 -0.04
C ALA A 110 -12.18 14.73 -1.08
N PHE A 111 -11.06 15.45 -1.18
CA PHE A 111 -10.91 16.66 -1.98
C PHE A 111 -9.77 16.53 -2.98
N ALA A 112 -10.00 16.92 -4.23
CA ALA A 112 -8.93 17.20 -5.18
C ALA A 112 -8.25 18.53 -4.81
N VAL A 113 -6.97 18.51 -4.47
CA VAL A 113 -6.21 19.71 -4.08
C VAL A 113 -5.01 19.88 -5.00
N ASP A 114 -4.99 20.98 -5.73
CA ASP A 114 -3.83 21.42 -6.52
C ASP A 114 -2.68 21.76 -5.55
N LEU A 115 -1.56 21.05 -5.68
CA LEU A 115 -0.41 21.22 -4.79
C LEU A 115 0.48 22.43 -5.13
N GLY A 116 0.12 23.17 -6.19
CA GLY A 116 0.64 24.50 -6.49
C GLY A 116 -0.23 25.65 -5.96
N ALA A 117 -1.39 25.36 -5.36
CA ALA A 117 -2.28 26.40 -4.83
C ALA A 117 -1.68 27.14 -3.63
N GLY A 118 -2.06 28.42 -3.48
CA GLY A 118 -1.70 29.23 -2.33
C GLY A 118 -2.14 28.59 -1.00
N GLY A 119 -1.28 28.63 0.01
CA GLY A 119 -1.51 27.99 1.31
C GLY A 119 -1.07 26.52 1.39
N VAL A 120 -0.69 25.88 0.27
CA VAL A 120 -0.09 24.54 0.29
C VAL A 120 1.41 24.65 0.47
N ARG A 121 1.96 23.93 1.45
CA ARG A 121 3.41 23.75 1.64
C ARG A 121 3.77 22.27 1.65
N ARG A 122 4.89 21.92 1.01
CA ARG A 122 5.37 20.55 0.91
C ARG A 122 6.77 20.45 1.48
N HIS A 123 7.01 19.43 2.29
CA HIS A 123 8.32 19.17 2.88
C HIS A 123 8.73 17.73 2.59
N ALA A 124 9.96 17.53 2.13
CA ALA A 124 10.51 16.19 1.99
C ALA A 124 10.71 15.55 3.36
N ILE A 125 10.45 14.25 3.48
CA ILE A 125 10.86 13.47 4.64
C ILE A 125 12.01 12.56 4.19
N ASP A 126 13.23 12.90 4.60
CA ASP A 126 14.41 12.07 4.39
C ASP A 126 14.63 11.18 5.62
N ALA A 127 14.78 9.88 5.39
CA ALA A 127 15.09 8.91 6.44
C ALA A 127 16.30 8.07 6.01
N PRO A 128 17.21 7.72 6.95
CA PRO A 128 18.38 6.88 6.64
C PRO A 128 18.00 5.51 6.06
N PHE A 129 16.81 5.03 6.44
CA PHE A 129 16.23 3.80 5.98
C PHE A 129 14.95 4.10 5.21
N SER A 130 15.10 4.35 3.90
CA SER A 130 14.01 4.84 3.05
C SER A 130 14.08 4.34 1.62
N GLN A 131 12.98 4.52 0.90
CA GLN A 131 12.94 4.41 -0.56
C GLN A 131 12.87 5.83 -1.14
N THR A 132 14.00 6.40 -1.52
CA THR A 132 14.07 7.77 -2.06
C THR A 132 13.17 7.96 -3.29
N SER A 133 13.08 6.95 -4.15
CA SER A 133 12.22 6.91 -5.34
C SER A 133 10.72 7.05 -5.05
N MET A 134 10.29 6.79 -3.81
CA MET A 134 8.90 6.94 -3.38
C MET A 134 8.48 8.40 -3.18
N GLY A 135 9.44 9.32 -3.03
CA GLY A 135 9.15 10.75 -2.94
C GLY A 135 8.29 11.14 -1.74
N THR A 136 8.46 10.47 -0.60
CA THR A 136 7.66 10.69 0.62
C THR A 136 7.87 12.07 1.23
N GLY A 137 6.78 12.69 1.69
CA GLY A 137 6.81 14.03 2.29
C GLY A 137 5.65 14.34 3.24
N ARG A 138 5.65 15.58 3.73
CA ARG A 138 4.55 16.23 4.45
C ARG A 138 3.87 17.24 3.54
N ILE A 139 2.57 17.43 3.76
CA ILE A 139 1.75 18.45 3.11
C ILE A 139 1.06 19.25 4.21
N THR A 140 1.37 20.53 4.30
CA THR A 140 0.69 21.48 5.19
C THR A 140 -0.32 22.28 4.38
N LEU A 141 -1.53 22.39 4.90
CA LEU A 141 -2.63 23.14 4.31
C LEU A 141 -2.94 24.31 5.24
N ASP A 142 -2.70 25.52 4.77
CA ASP A 142 -2.94 26.75 5.53
C ASP A 142 -4.01 27.60 4.85
N GLY A 143 -5.28 27.32 5.17
CA GLY A 143 -6.41 28.08 4.65
C GLY A 143 -6.61 27.92 3.13
N VAL A 144 -6.26 26.76 2.58
CA VAL A 144 -6.32 26.46 1.14
C VAL A 144 -7.77 26.47 0.67
N ARG A 145 -8.11 27.36 -0.27
CA ARG A 145 -9.44 27.40 -0.89
C ARG A 145 -9.58 26.29 -1.91
N VAL A 146 -10.65 25.51 -1.81
CA VAL A 146 -10.98 24.38 -2.66
C VAL A 146 -12.40 24.58 -3.21
N PRO A 147 -12.59 24.68 -4.53
CA PRO A 147 -13.92 24.88 -5.12
C PRO A 147 -14.89 23.73 -4.80
N ALA A 148 -16.20 23.99 -4.91
CA ALA A 148 -17.24 23.01 -4.62
C ALA A 148 -17.09 21.71 -5.44
N ASP A 149 -16.75 21.84 -6.72
CA ASP A 149 -16.59 20.74 -7.67
C ASP A 149 -15.31 19.92 -7.47
N HIS A 150 -14.46 20.30 -6.51
CA HIS A 150 -13.28 19.56 -6.09
C HIS A 150 -13.56 18.61 -4.92
N LEU A 151 -14.78 18.58 -4.37
CA LEU A 151 -15.23 17.52 -3.47
C LEU A 151 -15.53 16.26 -4.30
N LEU A 152 -14.67 15.25 -4.16
CA LEU A 152 -14.77 14.00 -4.93
C LEU A 152 -15.63 12.95 -4.24
N LEU A 153 -15.52 12.87 -2.92
CA LEU A 153 -16.34 11.99 -2.08
C LEU A 153 -16.90 12.83 -0.93
N PRO A 154 -18.22 12.95 -0.80
CA PRO A 154 -18.84 13.70 0.29
C PRO A 154 -18.68 12.99 1.64
N PRO A 155 -18.92 13.72 2.75
CA PRO A 155 -19.15 13.13 4.07
C PRO A 155 -20.16 11.97 4.01
N GLY A 156 -19.86 10.90 4.75
CA GLY A 156 -20.61 9.65 4.75
C GLY A 156 -20.10 8.63 3.72
N GLU A 157 -19.49 9.06 2.62
CA GLU A 157 -19.00 8.16 1.56
C GLU A 157 -17.48 7.94 1.62
N ALA A 158 -16.70 8.98 1.91
CA ALA A 158 -15.24 8.92 1.80
C ALA A 158 -14.61 7.84 2.69
N PHE A 159 -15.03 7.76 3.96
CA PHE A 159 -14.49 6.77 4.89
C PHE A 159 -14.81 5.32 4.51
N ARG A 160 -16.05 5.05 4.03
CA ARG A 160 -16.43 3.71 3.54
C ARG A 160 -15.59 3.33 2.33
N THR A 161 -15.34 4.30 1.45
CA THR A 161 -14.52 4.11 0.26
C THR A 161 -13.06 3.81 0.63
N ILE A 162 -12.48 4.53 1.60
CA ILE A 162 -11.14 4.20 2.16
C ILE A 162 -11.09 2.74 2.62
N LEU A 163 -12.10 2.29 3.39
CA LEU A 163 -12.12 0.93 3.94
C LEU A 163 -12.26 -0.16 2.87
N ARG A 164 -12.87 0.15 1.72
CA ARG A 164 -12.95 -0.76 0.58
C ARG A 164 -11.62 -0.82 -0.17
N GLU A 165 -11.08 0.34 -0.53
CA GLU A 165 -9.89 0.46 -1.39
C GLU A 165 -8.60 -0.01 -0.71
N ILE A 166 -8.53 0.06 0.63
CA ILE A 166 -7.37 -0.42 1.38
C ILE A 166 -7.14 -1.93 1.21
N ASN A 167 -8.14 -2.72 0.81
CA ASN A 167 -7.95 -4.15 0.56
C ASN A 167 -7.18 -4.39 -0.75
N GLY A 168 -7.52 -3.67 -1.82
CA GLY A 168 -6.72 -3.65 -3.05
C GLY A 168 -5.29 -3.16 -2.78
N ALA A 169 -5.15 -2.18 -1.87
CA ALA A 169 -3.85 -1.70 -1.43
C ALA A 169 -2.97 -2.79 -0.82
N ARG A 170 -3.55 -3.58 0.09
CA ARG A 170 -2.84 -4.70 0.71
C ARG A 170 -2.46 -5.77 -0.31
N ALA A 171 -3.33 -6.06 -1.28
CA ALA A 171 -3.05 -7.04 -2.33
C ALA A 171 -1.88 -6.60 -3.22
N TYR A 172 -1.82 -5.35 -3.67
CA TYR A 172 -0.68 -4.90 -4.47
C TYR A 172 0.62 -4.82 -3.65
N VAL A 173 0.58 -4.47 -2.35
CA VAL A 173 1.78 -4.50 -1.49
C VAL A 173 2.30 -5.93 -1.34
N ALA A 174 1.41 -6.92 -1.17
CA ALA A 174 1.78 -8.32 -1.13
C ALA A 174 2.48 -8.77 -2.43
N ALA A 175 1.93 -8.38 -3.59
CA ALA A 175 2.53 -8.65 -4.89
C ALA A 175 3.90 -7.96 -5.05
N MET A 176 4.07 -6.74 -4.53
CA MET A 176 5.36 -6.03 -4.55
C MET A 176 6.42 -6.73 -3.71
N CYS A 177 6.05 -7.22 -2.52
CA CYS A 177 6.90 -8.08 -1.71
C CYS A 177 7.35 -9.33 -2.47
N CYS A 178 6.42 -10.03 -3.14
CA CYS A 178 6.77 -11.17 -3.98
C CYS A 178 7.79 -10.81 -5.07
N GLY A 179 7.65 -9.64 -5.70
CA GLY A 179 8.60 -9.15 -6.71
C GLY A 179 10.00 -8.92 -6.15
N MET A 180 10.12 -8.27 -4.99
CA MET A 180 11.42 -8.05 -4.35
C MET A 180 12.13 -9.38 -4.04
N LEU A 181 11.39 -10.34 -3.48
CA LEU A 181 11.94 -11.65 -3.14
C LEU A 181 12.35 -12.44 -4.39
N ALA A 182 11.55 -12.39 -5.46
CA ALA A 182 11.87 -13.05 -6.72
C ALA A 182 13.19 -12.54 -7.32
N GLU A 183 13.39 -11.22 -7.34
CA GLU A 183 14.64 -10.62 -7.81
C GLU A 183 15.83 -11.07 -6.95
N ALA A 184 15.70 -11.03 -5.61
CA ALA A 184 16.75 -11.47 -4.71
C ALA A 184 17.13 -12.95 -4.89
N LEU A 185 16.14 -13.81 -5.12
CA LEU A 185 16.34 -15.23 -5.43
C LEU A 185 17.12 -15.43 -6.72
N GLU A 186 16.77 -14.72 -7.79
CA GLU A 186 17.47 -14.81 -9.07
C GLU A 186 18.92 -14.34 -8.96
N ARG A 187 19.18 -13.25 -8.21
CA ARG A 187 20.55 -12.77 -7.95
C ARG A 187 21.37 -13.78 -7.17
N ALA A 188 20.80 -14.37 -6.11
CA ALA A 188 21.48 -15.37 -5.31
C ALA A 188 21.73 -16.67 -6.09
N ALA A 189 20.76 -17.11 -6.90
CA ALA A 189 20.89 -18.30 -7.74
C ALA A 189 21.99 -18.15 -8.79
N ALA A 190 22.03 -17.00 -9.49
CA ALA A 190 23.08 -16.67 -10.44
C ALA A 190 24.46 -16.66 -9.76
N HIS A 191 24.58 -15.98 -8.63
CA HIS A 191 25.82 -15.95 -7.84
C HIS A 191 26.30 -17.36 -7.48
N GLY A 192 25.38 -18.23 -7.05
CA GLY A 192 25.74 -19.58 -6.63
C GLY A 192 26.10 -20.53 -7.78
N ALA A 193 25.72 -20.21 -9.02
CA ALA A 193 26.16 -20.95 -10.20
C ALA A 193 27.61 -20.62 -10.58
N GLU A 194 28.06 -19.39 -10.31
CA GLU A 194 29.39 -18.90 -10.70
C GLU A 194 30.43 -19.04 -9.57
N ARG A 195 30.02 -18.80 -8.33
CA ARG A 195 30.93 -18.78 -7.18
C ARG A 195 31.33 -20.20 -6.77
N HIS A 196 32.63 -20.47 -6.76
CA HIS A 196 33.19 -21.74 -6.31
C HIS A 196 33.74 -21.65 -4.88
N VAL A 197 33.42 -22.63 -4.05
CA VAL A 197 33.98 -22.82 -2.70
C VAL A 197 34.20 -24.31 -2.48
N PHE A 198 35.33 -24.68 -1.88
CA PHE A 198 35.72 -26.09 -1.67
C PHE A 198 35.69 -26.91 -2.98
N GLY A 199 36.15 -26.32 -4.08
CA GLY A 199 36.34 -27.03 -5.36
C GLY A 199 35.10 -27.22 -6.22
N LYS A 200 33.92 -26.72 -5.83
CA LYS A 200 32.68 -26.80 -6.62
C LYS A 200 31.81 -25.54 -6.51
N PRO A 201 30.89 -25.28 -7.45
CA PRO A 201 29.92 -24.19 -7.37
C PRO A 201 29.09 -24.23 -6.07
N LEU A 202 28.72 -23.06 -5.52
CA LEU A 202 27.87 -22.94 -4.32
C LEU A 202 26.56 -23.72 -4.46
N ARG A 203 25.95 -23.71 -5.65
CA ARG A 203 24.70 -24.46 -5.94
C ARG A 203 24.80 -25.97 -5.72
N GLU A 204 26.00 -26.54 -5.70
CA GLU A 204 26.23 -27.97 -5.46
C GLU A 204 26.46 -28.30 -3.97
N HIS A 205 26.38 -27.31 -3.09
CA HIS A 205 26.43 -27.51 -1.64
C HIS A 205 25.00 -27.62 -1.08
N PRO A 206 24.57 -28.79 -0.55
CA PRO A 206 23.17 -29.00 -0.17
C PRO A 206 22.62 -28.00 0.85
N ALA A 207 23.44 -27.57 1.82
CA ALA A 207 23.02 -26.58 2.80
C ALA A 207 22.70 -25.21 2.16
N TRP A 208 23.53 -24.77 1.20
CA TRP A 208 23.31 -23.53 0.47
C TRP A 208 22.10 -23.63 -0.46
N ALA A 209 21.99 -24.73 -1.22
CA ALA A 209 20.86 -24.97 -2.11
C ALA A 209 19.52 -25.08 -1.35
N GLY A 210 19.55 -25.67 -0.15
CA GLY A 210 18.39 -25.77 0.75
C GLY A 210 17.84 -24.42 1.18
N GLU A 211 18.69 -23.43 1.46
CA GLU A 211 18.26 -22.07 1.80
C GLU A 211 17.54 -21.38 0.64
N LEU A 212 18.04 -21.51 -0.59
CA LEU A 212 17.38 -20.98 -1.78
C LEU A 212 16.05 -21.70 -2.05
N ALA A 213 16.03 -23.03 -1.91
CA ALA A 213 14.81 -23.81 -2.08
C ALA A 213 13.72 -23.40 -1.06
N ARG A 214 14.10 -23.16 0.20
CA ARG A 214 13.21 -22.68 1.25
C ARG A 214 12.61 -21.31 0.91
N ALA A 215 13.44 -20.37 0.43
CA ALA A 215 12.99 -19.06 -0.02
C ALA A 215 12.08 -19.14 -1.26
N ALA A 216 12.38 -20.02 -2.21
CA ALA A 216 11.54 -20.25 -3.40
C ALA A 216 10.16 -20.80 -3.01
N CYS A 217 10.09 -21.81 -2.13
CA CYS A 217 8.81 -22.32 -1.62
C CYS A 217 8.00 -21.23 -0.89
N ALA A 218 8.66 -20.39 -0.09
CA ALA A 218 8.00 -19.29 0.60
C ALA A 218 7.45 -18.23 -0.37
N LEU A 219 8.20 -17.93 -1.43
CA LEU A 219 7.77 -17.05 -2.51
C LEU A 219 6.52 -17.59 -3.22
N ASP A 220 6.51 -18.87 -3.59
CA ASP A 220 5.37 -19.49 -4.28
C ASP A 220 4.11 -19.46 -3.40
N ALA A 221 4.25 -19.75 -2.11
CA ALA A 221 3.15 -19.64 -1.15
C ALA A 221 2.62 -18.20 -1.03
N ALA A 222 3.51 -17.21 -0.93
CA ALA A 222 3.14 -15.80 -0.86
C ALA A 222 2.46 -15.31 -2.14
N ARG A 223 2.95 -15.71 -3.32
CA ARG A 223 2.34 -15.40 -4.62
C ARG A 223 0.94 -15.98 -4.76
N ALA A 224 0.77 -17.25 -4.41
CA ALA A 224 -0.53 -17.91 -4.46
C ALA A 224 -1.56 -17.21 -3.57
N LEU A 225 -1.16 -16.79 -2.36
CA LEU A 225 -2.04 -16.05 -1.46
C LEU A 225 -2.29 -14.61 -1.96
N SER A 226 -1.29 -13.96 -2.56
CA SER A 226 -1.46 -12.64 -3.19
C SER A 226 -2.44 -12.69 -4.37
N ALA A 227 -2.37 -13.70 -5.23
CA ALA A 227 -3.31 -13.88 -6.34
C ALA A 227 -4.74 -14.09 -5.83
N ARG A 228 -4.92 -14.95 -4.82
CA ARG A 228 -6.22 -15.16 -4.16
C ARG A 228 -6.77 -13.88 -3.53
N ALA A 229 -5.93 -13.00 -3.00
CA ALA A 229 -6.36 -11.72 -2.47
C ALA A 229 -6.90 -10.79 -3.57
N VAL A 230 -6.26 -10.77 -4.75
CA VAL A 230 -6.76 -10.00 -5.90
C VAL A 230 -8.14 -10.51 -6.31
N GLU A 231 -8.29 -11.82 -6.53
CA GLU A 231 -9.57 -12.44 -6.90
C GLU A 231 -10.67 -12.13 -5.88
N ALA A 232 -10.36 -12.23 -4.59
CA ALA A 232 -11.33 -11.96 -3.52
C ALA A 232 -11.74 -10.47 -3.49
N VAL A 233 -10.80 -9.54 -3.71
CA VAL A 233 -11.09 -8.10 -3.77
C VAL A 233 -11.97 -7.79 -4.97
N GLU A 234 -11.63 -8.29 -6.16
CA GLU A 234 -12.43 -8.07 -7.38
C GLU A 234 -13.85 -8.65 -7.24
N ALA A 235 -13.98 -9.85 -6.67
CA ALA A 235 -15.28 -10.47 -6.43
C ALA A 235 -16.13 -9.66 -5.43
N ALA A 236 -15.52 -9.10 -4.38
CA ALA A 236 -16.22 -8.26 -3.41
C ALA A 236 -16.59 -6.88 -3.96
N GLU A 237 -15.89 -6.38 -4.97
CA GLU A 237 -16.27 -5.16 -5.69
C GLU A 237 -17.44 -5.40 -6.66
N ALA A 238 -17.55 -6.62 -7.21
CA ALA A 238 -18.64 -7.00 -8.11
C ALA A 238 -19.98 -7.26 -7.38
N VAL A 239 -19.95 -7.55 -6.08
CA VAL A 239 -21.14 -7.93 -5.30
C VAL A 239 -21.19 -7.14 -4.00
N GLU A 240 -22.26 -6.38 -3.76
CA GLU A 240 -22.50 -5.66 -2.49
C GLU A 240 -22.95 -6.59 -1.33
N ALA A 241 -22.32 -7.76 -1.20
CA ALA A 241 -22.60 -8.72 -0.14
C ALA A 241 -21.60 -8.57 1.01
N SER A 242 -22.12 -8.40 2.24
CA SER A 242 -21.29 -8.21 3.44
C SER A 242 -20.29 -9.36 3.68
N ALA A 243 -20.65 -10.60 3.37
CA ALA A 243 -19.78 -11.76 3.56
C ALA A 243 -18.58 -11.75 2.60
N ALA A 244 -18.79 -11.40 1.33
CA ALA A 244 -17.72 -11.28 0.34
C ALA A 244 -16.72 -10.19 0.72
N ALA A 245 -17.22 -9.05 1.23
CA ALA A 245 -16.38 -7.95 1.72
C ALA A 245 -15.54 -8.35 2.95
N GLU A 246 -16.10 -9.10 3.90
CA GLU A 246 -15.35 -9.60 5.06
C GLU A 246 -14.27 -10.62 4.66
N ASP A 247 -14.57 -11.52 3.72
CA ASP A 247 -13.59 -12.49 3.21
C ASP A 247 -12.48 -11.81 2.42
N ALA A 248 -12.80 -10.86 1.53
CA ALA A 248 -11.80 -10.08 0.81
C ALA A 248 -10.88 -9.33 1.77
N GLN A 249 -11.45 -8.71 2.81
CA GLN A 249 -10.66 -8.03 3.84
C GLN A 249 -9.72 -8.98 4.58
N ARG A 250 -10.20 -10.16 4.96
CA ARG A 250 -9.40 -11.17 5.65
C ARG A 250 -8.26 -11.68 4.75
N ILE A 251 -8.58 -12.11 3.53
CA ILE A 251 -7.60 -12.68 2.60
C ILE A 251 -6.56 -11.64 2.19
N ALA A 252 -6.96 -10.39 1.93
CA ALA A 252 -6.02 -9.31 1.62
C ALA A 252 -5.07 -8.99 2.79
N ALA A 253 -5.59 -9.03 4.03
CA ALA A 253 -4.75 -8.87 5.22
C ALA A 253 -3.77 -10.05 5.38
N GLU A 254 -4.23 -11.29 5.25
CA GLU A 254 -3.39 -12.50 5.29
C GLU A 254 -2.28 -12.46 4.24
N ALA A 255 -2.62 -12.13 2.98
CA ALA A 255 -1.67 -12.03 1.88
C ALA A 255 -0.53 -11.06 2.18
N LYS A 256 -0.88 -9.86 2.65
CA LYS A 256 0.12 -8.86 3.00
C LYS A 256 0.97 -9.27 4.19
N ILE A 257 0.38 -9.79 5.26
CA ILE A 257 1.12 -10.29 6.44
C ILE A 257 2.15 -11.32 5.99
N VAL A 258 1.71 -12.35 5.26
CA VAL A 258 2.57 -13.46 4.82
C VAL A 258 3.67 -12.98 3.89
N ALA A 259 3.36 -12.13 2.91
CA ALA A 259 4.34 -11.65 1.94
C ALA A 259 5.39 -10.73 2.57
N VAL A 260 4.97 -9.83 3.47
CA VAL A 260 5.88 -8.94 4.21
C VAL A 260 6.81 -9.75 5.12
N GLU A 261 6.26 -10.64 5.94
CA GLU A 261 7.06 -11.45 6.88
C GLU A 261 8.01 -12.40 6.15
N THR A 262 7.57 -12.92 5.02
CA THR A 262 8.40 -13.72 4.11
C THR A 262 9.56 -12.90 3.57
N CYS A 263 9.33 -11.66 3.09
CA CYS A 263 10.43 -10.78 2.67
C CYS A 263 11.38 -10.44 3.82
N GLN A 264 10.84 -10.13 5.01
CA GLN A 264 11.65 -9.80 6.19
C GLN A 264 12.54 -10.97 6.64
N ARG A 265 12.12 -12.22 6.38
CA ARG A 265 12.90 -13.42 6.68
C ARG A 265 13.86 -13.82 5.57
N GLU A 266 13.38 -13.85 4.32
CA GLU A 266 14.14 -14.43 3.20
C GLU A 266 15.14 -13.47 2.57
N LEU A 267 14.87 -12.16 2.50
CA LEU A 267 15.80 -11.21 1.90
C LEU A 267 17.15 -11.18 2.64
N PRO A 268 17.22 -11.16 3.99
CA PRO A 268 18.50 -11.26 4.70
C PRO A 268 19.19 -12.60 4.49
N ALA A 269 18.44 -13.71 4.42
CA ALA A 269 19.00 -15.04 4.20
C ALA A 269 19.66 -15.14 2.81
N LEU A 270 19.00 -14.62 1.78
CA LEU A 270 19.53 -14.59 0.41
C LEU A 270 20.72 -13.63 0.26
N LEU A 271 20.73 -12.49 0.97
CA LEU A 271 21.90 -11.62 1.09
C LEU A 271 23.09 -12.43 1.64
N HIS A 272 22.90 -13.13 2.76
CA HIS A 272 23.95 -13.92 3.38
C HIS A 272 24.41 -15.10 2.51
N ALA A 273 23.50 -15.69 1.72
CA ALA A 273 23.85 -16.74 0.74
C ALA A 273 24.83 -16.23 -0.34
N MET A 274 24.88 -14.91 -0.59
CA MET A 274 25.86 -14.28 -1.48
C MET A 274 27.13 -13.80 -0.75
N GLY A 275 27.18 -13.93 0.58
CA GLY A 275 28.27 -13.40 1.40
C GLY A 275 28.47 -11.90 1.22
N ALA A 276 29.72 -11.44 1.33
CA ALA A 276 30.06 -10.01 1.18
C ALA A 276 29.72 -9.46 -0.21
N ALA A 277 29.65 -10.30 -1.24
CA ALA A 277 29.26 -9.86 -2.59
C ALA A 277 27.85 -9.27 -2.61
N GLY A 278 26.91 -9.80 -1.80
CA GLY A 278 25.55 -9.28 -1.71
C GLY A 278 25.44 -7.83 -1.21
N LEU A 279 26.49 -7.29 -0.58
CA LEU A 279 26.55 -5.89 -0.12
C LEU A 279 26.89 -4.91 -1.24
N ALA A 280 27.31 -5.40 -2.41
CA ALA A 280 27.68 -4.56 -3.53
C ALA A 280 26.46 -3.81 -4.10
N ALA A 281 26.67 -2.58 -4.56
CA ALA A 281 25.60 -1.64 -4.91
C ALA A 281 24.79 -2.07 -6.14
N GLU A 282 25.34 -2.94 -6.99
CA GLU A 282 24.67 -3.55 -8.13
C GLU A 282 23.57 -4.55 -7.73
N HIS A 283 23.57 -5.03 -6.48
CA HIS A 283 22.55 -5.93 -5.97
C HIS A 283 21.46 -5.17 -5.21
N PRO A 284 20.19 -5.64 -5.28
CA PRO A 284 19.08 -4.85 -4.78
C PRO A 284 18.87 -4.97 -3.26
N PHE A 285 19.66 -5.79 -2.55
CA PHE A 285 19.40 -6.18 -1.16
C PHE A 285 19.26 -5.01 -0.20
N ALA A 286 20.20 -4.05 -0.19
CA ALA A 286 20.13 -2.92 0.73
C ALA A 286 18.80 -2.16 0.59
N ARG A 287 18.35 -1.98 -0.66
CA ARG A 287 17.12 -1.28 -0.98
C ARG A 287 15.87 -2.13 -0.69
N HIS A 288 15.87 -3.43 -1.04
CA HIS A 288 14.75 -4.33 -0.77
C HIS A 288 14.57 -4.64 0.70
N LEU A 289 15.66 -4.75 1.48
CA LEU A 289 15.61 -4.91 2.93
C LEU A 289 14.94 -3.70 3.59
N ALA A 290 15.27 -2.49 3.14
CA ALA A 290 14.60 -1.28 3.60
C ALA A 290 13.11 -1.28 3.23
N ALA A 291 12.79 -1.57 1.98
CA ALA A 291 11.42 -1.65 1.51
C ALA A 291 10.57 -2.69 2.26
N ALA A 292 11.12 -3.86 2.60
CA ALA A 292 10.40 -4.90 3.31
C ALA A 292 9.95 -4.47 4.72
N GLN A 293 10.76 -3.66 5.42
CA GLN A 293 10.34 -3.10 6.70
C GLN A 293 9.27 -2.02 6.51
N MET A 294 9.41 -1.16 5.50
CA MET A 294 8.42 -0.12 5.19
C MET A 294 7.06 -0.71 4.79
N ALA A 295 7.06 -1.83 4.07
CA ALA A 295 5.86 -2.57 3.70
C ALA A 295 5.09 -3.08 4.94
N GLY A 296 5.78 -3.31 6.05
CA GLY A 296 5.17 -3.68 7.34
C GLY A 296 4.34 -2.58 8.01
N PHE A 297 4.46 -1.31 7.57
CA PHE A 297 3.68 -0.17 8.09
C PHE A 297 2.66 0.36 7.06
N THR A 298 3.06 0.40 5.79
CA THR A 298 2.29 0.96 4.66
C THR A 298 0.95 0.25 4.51
N ASP A 299 -0.17 0.93 4.31
CA ASP A 299 -1.49 0.31 4.08
C ASP A 299 -1.96 -0.65 5.20
N GLY A 300 -1.58 -0.31 6.45
CA GLY A 300 -1.97 -0.99 7.69
C GLY A 300 -0.85 -1.82 8.31
N ALA A 301 -0.46 -1.48 9.53
CA ALA A 301 0.64 -2.16 10.20
C ALA A 301 0.40 -3.67 10.36
N THR A 302 1.43 -4.50 10.16
CA THR A 302 1.32 -5.97 10.20
C THR A 302 0.65 -6.49 11.48
N TRP A 303 0.98 -5.92 12.64
CA TRP A 303 0.40 -6.34 13.92
C TRP A 303 -1.10 -6.04 14.03
N LEU A 304 -1.58 -4.93 13.46
CA LEU A 304 -3.02 -4.60 13.39
C LEU A 304 -3.75 -5.53 12.43
N LEU A 305 -3.12 -5.87 11.30
CA LEU A 305 -3.69 -6.82 10.36
C LEU A 305 -3.84 -8.20 11.00
N ARG A 306 -2.86 -8.66 11.80
CA ARG A 306 -2.99 -9.91 12.57
C ARG A 306 -4.20 -9.88 13.51
N ALA A 307 -4.38 -8.78 14.26
CA ALA A 307 -5.56 -8.61 15.11
C ALA A 307 -6.88 -8.62 14.30
N ARG A 308 -6.87 -8.02 13.10
CA ARG A 308 -8.03 -8.03 12.20
C ARG A 308 -8.34 -9.44 11.68
N VAL A 309 -7.33 -10.18 11.24
CA VAL A 309 -7.47 -11.57 10.78
C VAL A 309 -8.00 -12.45 11.91
N ALA A 310 -7.46 -12.32 13.13
CA ALA A 310 -7.96 -13.07 14.29
C ALA A 310 -9.45 -12.79 14.53
N ARG A 311 -9.88 -11.53 14.51
CA ARG A 311 -11.28 -11.15 14.68
C ARG A 311 -12.19 -11.73 13.58
N LEU A 312 -11.78 -11.67 12.32
CA LEU A 312 -12.58 -12.16 11.19
C LEU A 312 -12.61 -13.69 11.13
N GLY A 313 -11.48 -14.35 11.41
CA GLY A 313 -11.38 -15.81 11.43
C GLY A 313 -12.21 -16.46 12.53
N LEU A 314 -12.23 -15.89 13.73
CA LEU A 314 -13.04 -16.41 14.85
C LEU A 314 -14.55 -16.29 14.59
N ARG A 315 -15.00 -15.25 13.88
CA ARG A 315 -16.41 -15.11 13.46
C ARG A 315 -16.81 -16.16 12.43
N GLY A 316 -15.94 -16.44 11.47
CA GLY A 316 -16.16 -17.47 10.46
C GLY A 316 -16.21 -18.89 11.06
N ALA A 317 -15.42 -19.18 12.08
CA ALA A 317 -15.46 -20.46 12.80
C ALA A 317 -16.78 -20.63 13.59
N ALA A 318 -17.18 -19.60 14.35
CA ALA A 318 -18.43 -19.63 15.12
C ALA A 318 -19.68 -19.77 14.22
N ALA A 319 -19.70 -19.12 13.04
CA ALA A 319 -20.80 -19.26 12.09
C ALA A 319 -20.88 -20.67 11.47
N ARG A 320 -19.74 -21.33 11.24
CA ARG A 320 -19.71 -22.70 10.71
C ARG A 320 -20.21 -23.72 11.72
N ASP A 321 -19.92 -23.55 13.01
CA ASP A 321 -20.39 -24.43 14.09
C ASP A 321 -21.92 -24.35 14.30
N VAL A 322 -22.55 -23.20 14.04
CA VAL A 322 -24.02 -23.07 14.11
C VAL A 322 -24.68 -23.83 12.94
N THR A 323 -24.15 -23.69 11.72
CA THR A 323 -24.71 -24.35 10.53
C THR A 323 -24.51 -25.88 10.51
N THR A 324 -23.48 -26.40 11.19
CA THR A 324 -23.28 -27.85 11.33
C THR A 324 -24.16 -28.47 12.41
N ASN A 325 -24.61 -27.68 13.40
CA ASN A 325 -25.53 -28.15 14.43
C ASN A 325 -26.98 -28.21 13.92
N GLU A 326 -27.42 -27.24 13.10
CA GLU A 326 -28.76 -27.25 12.50
C GLU A 326 -28.98 -28.38 11.47
N ARG A 327 -27.90 -28.93 10.87
CA ARG A 327 -27.98 -30.10 9.98
C ARG A 327 -28.03 -31.45 10.70
N LYS A 328 -27.88 -31.48 12.03
CA LYS A 328 -27.96 -32.71 12.83
C LYS A 328 -29.32 -32.89 13.52
N GLU A 329 -30.21 -31.91 13.42
CA GLU A 329 -31.55 -31.94 14.03
C GLU A 329 -32.70 -32.06 13.00
N GLY A 330 -32.38 -32.39 11.74
CA GLY A 330 -33.36 -32.60 10.65
C GLY A 330 -33.44 -34.05 10.19
#